data_AF-A0A954FST6-F1
#
_entry.id   AF-A0A954FST6-F1
#
_cell.length_a   1.000
_cell.length_b   1.000
_cell.length_c   1.000
_cell.angle_alpha   90.00
_cell.angle_beta   90.00
_cell.angle_gamma   90.00
#
_symmetry.space_group_name_H-M   'P 1'
#
loop_
_entity.id
_entity.type
_entity.pdbx_description
1 polymer ?
#
loop_
_entity_poly.entity_id
_entity_poly.type
_entity_poly.pdbx_seq_one_letter_code
_entity_poly.pdbx_strand_id
1 'polypeptide(L)'
;MRRIFILLLTFSLITPAHCLACMWDYDTLEMERQRFPYAQELITGHFLRHSDAYYEWRIVDRSKKSPDERTSAEYDDLAVAYDKLGQHEKAIETIEEKIDRWPEERRYESEANLGTFLIHAGRQEEGLPHINRAIEMNPDAHFGREVYQKLLVEYVIQKRAAGVALPLNQDYGPGPIGFAAFLVKQQNIKQADQDEEIQKATKGILGMMRFGNYRSPILLEALGDLLVAVYWQHDSKLLAARAYLKASYEVASEPAKTLYRERAKQILDLQVARDLNQLEAELQQEIEQANQFFGQIEADEIAWAAAGKNLDREYGVKYYNQPILDVSNAKYPQDPEKKITMILVIVAASFVLALIAAIVVIWKWGWKSPQSNNE
;
A
#
# COMPACT_ATOMS: atom_id res chain seq x y z
N MET A 1 -36.88 35.98 -36.15
CA MET A 1 -35.47 35.56 -35.99
C MET A 1 -35.27 35.02 -34.58
N ARG A 2 -35.41 33.70 -34.38
CA ARG A 2 -35.12 32.99 -33.13
C ARG A 2 -33.96 32.04 -33.43
N ARG A 3 -32.78 32.29 -32.88
CA ARG A 3 -31.69 31.31 -32.85
C ARG A 3 -31.54 30.86 -31.40
N ILE A 4 -32.10 29.69 -31.11
CA ILE A 4 -31.90 28.96 -29.86
C ILE A 4 -30.57 28.22 -30.04
N PHE A 5 -29.56 28.60 -29.25
CA PHE A 5 -28.33 27.84 -29.09
C PHE A 5 -28.65 26.58 -28.29
N ILE A 6 -28.52 25.41 -28.91
CA ILE A 6 -28.49 24.13 -28.20
C ILE A 6 -27.01 23.85 -27.90
N LEU A 7 -26.60 24.07 -26.66
CA LEU A 7 -25.35 23.56 -26.11
C LEU A 7 -25.59 22.09 -25.76
N LEU A 8 -25.14 21.18 -26.62
CA LEU A 8 -24.99 19.77 -26.31
C LEU A 8 -23.82 19.62 -25.33
N LEU A 9 -24.14 19.56 -24.04
CA LEU A 9 -23.22 19.11 -23.00
C LEU A 9 -23.09 17.59 -23.14
N THR A 10 -22.07 17.14 -23.87
CA THR A 10 -21.63 15.76 -23.85
C THR A 10 -21.00 15.48 -22.49
N PHE A 11 -21.82 15.00 -21.56
CA PHE A 11 -21.35 14.44 -20.30
C PHE A 11 -20.64 13.12 -20.62
N SER A 12 -19.36 13.19 -20.97
CA SER A 12 -18.51 12.00 -20.98
C SER A 12 -18.40 11.54 -19.53
N LEU A 13 -19.17 10.51 -19.19
CA LEU A 13 -18.93 9.68 -18.00
C LEU A 13 -17.60 8.97 -18.18
N ILE A 14 -16.50 9.72 -18.09
CA ILE A 14 -15.22 9.15 -17.73
C ILE A 14 -15.36 8.87 -16.25
N THR A 15 -15.85 7.68 -15.93
CA THR A 15 -15.52 7.11 -14.63
C THR A 15 -14.00 7.04 -14.61
N PRO A 16 -13.31 7.66 -13.64
CA PRO A 16 -11.93 7.29 -13.41
C PRO A 16 -12.00 5.83 -12.98
N ALA A 17 -11.66 4.92 -13.90
CA ALA A 17 -11.19 3.62 -13.51
C ALA A 17 -9.95 3.90 -12.69
N HIS A 18 -10.12 3.98 -11.37
CA HIS A 18 -9.03 3.93 -10.42
C HIS A 18 -8.42 2.53 -10.59
N CYS A 19 -7.51 2.40 -11.55
CA CYS A 19 -6.72 1.20 -11.71
C CYS A 19 -5.69 1.20 -10.58
N LEU A 20 -5.91 0.27 -9.65
CA LEU A 20 -5.10 -0.04 -8.49
C LEU A 20 -4.46 -1.41 -8.73
N ALA A 21 -3.19 -1.61 -8.39
CA ALA A 21 -2.68 -2.61 -7.42
C ALA A 21 -1.41 -3.42 -7.79
N CYS A 22 -0.65 -3.88 -6.78
CA CYS A 22 0.77 -4.32 -6.75
C CYS A 22 1.26 -5.35 -7.81
N MET A 23 1.76 -6.53 -7.44
CA MET A 23 1.89 -7.59 -8.46
C MET A 23 0.48 -7.90 -8.91
N TRP A 24 0.25 -7.85 -10.22
CA TRP A 24 -1.09 -7.95 -10.78
C TRP A 24 -1.44 -9.41 -11.02
N ASP A 25 -2.43 -9.91 -10.30
CA ASP A 25 -3.12 -11.20 -10.53
C ASP A 25 -4.59 -11.10 -10.13
N TYR A 26 -5.30 -12.23 -10.19
CA TYR A 26 -6.69 -12.39 -9.76
C TYR A 26 -6.94 -11.91 -8.32
N ASP A 27 -6.03 -12.17 -7.39
CA ASP A 27 -6.24 -11.92 -5.96
C ASP A 27 -6.07 -10.45 -5.62
N THR A 28 -5.21 -9.73 -6.36
CA THR A 28 -4.87 -8.35 -6.03
C THR A 28 -6.11 -7.46 -5.93
N LEU A 29 -7.04 -7.56 -6.89
CA LEU A 29 -8.28 -6.78 -6.90
C LEU A 29 -9.20 -7.13 -5.72
N GLU A 30 -9.35 -8.42 -5.40
CA GLU A 30 -10.24 -8.84 -4.31
C GLU A 30 -9.63 -8.51 -2.94
N MET A 31 -8.31 -8.67 -2.78
CA MET A 31 -7.58 -8.33 -1.57
C MET A 31 -7.60 -6.82 -1.28
N GLU A 32 -7.54 -5.97 -2.29
CA GLU A 32 -7.62 -4.52 -2.08
C GLU A 32 -9.00 -4.02 -1.64
N ARG A 33 -10.07 -4.73 -2.01
CA ARG A 33 -11.42 -4.46 -1.48
C ARG A 33 -11.53 -4.78 0.01
N GLN A 34 -10.67 -5.66 0.52
CA GLN A 34 -10.61 -5.98 1.93
C GLN A 34 -9.92 -4.87 2.73
N ARG A 35 -10.16 -4.85 4.05
CA ARG A 35 -9.41 -3.98 4.96
C ARG A 35 -7.90 -4.23 4.79
N PHE A 36 -7.16 -3.15 4.55
CA PHE A 36 -5.70 -3.23 4.46
C PHE A 36 -5.11 -3.60 5.84
N PRO A 37 -4.20 -4.59 5.93
CA PRO A 37 -3.60 -5.00 7.20
C PRO A 37 -2.79 -3.88 7.85
N TYR A 38 -2.81 -3.83 9.18
CA TYR A 38 -1.95 -2.92 9.94
C TYR A 38 -0.50 -3.39 9.93
N ALA A 39 0.43 -2.49 10.25
CA ALA A 39 1.86 -2.82 10.31
C ALA A 39 2.17 -4.03 11.22
N GLN A 40 1.50 -4.14 12.38
CA GLN A 40 1.65 -5.30 13.27
C GLN A 40 1.26 -6.63 12.58
N GLU A 41 0.13 -6.63 11.86
CA GLU A 41 -0.37 -7.81 11.13
C GLU A 41 0.64 -8.23 10.05
N LEU A 42 1.25 -7.27 9.34
CA LEU A 42 2.25 -7.55 8.31
C LEU A 42 3.60 -7.97 8.88
N ILE A 43 4.06 -7.37 9.98
CA ILE A 43 5.32 -7.77 10.64
C ILE A 43 5.24 -9.22 11.16
N THR A 44 4.10 -9.58 11.75
CA THR A 44 3.89 -10.93 12.33
C THR A 44 3.52 -11.97 11.28
N GLY A 45 2.95 -11.55 10.15
CA GLY A 45 2.35 -12.44 9.16
C GLY A 45 0.90 -12.82 9.51
N HIS A 46 0.20 -12.06 10.35
CA HIS A 46 -1.20 -12.32 10.70
C HIS A 46 -2.15 -11.64 9.69
N PHE A 47 -2.15 -12.10 8.44
CA PHE A 47 -3.04 -11.58 7.40
C PHE A 47 -3.36 -12.66 6.36
N LEU A 48 -4.45 -12.44 5.61
CA LEU A 48 -4.87 -13.32 4.51
C LEU A 48 -3.80 -13.36 3.41
N ARG A 49 -3.32 -14.55 3.12
CA ARG A 49 -2.35 -14.85 2.05
C ARG A 49 -2.50 -16.31 1.64
N HIS A 50 -2.03 -16.62 0.44
CA HIS A 50 -2.03 -17.96 -0.13
C HIS A 50 -0.79 -18.76 0.27
N SER A 51 -0.94 -20.08 0.32
CA SER A 51 0.16 -21.03 0.48
C SER A 51 0.87 -21.36 -0.85
N ASP A 52 2.00 -22.04 -0.76
CA ASP A 52 2.69 -22.56 -1.95
C ASP A 52 1.79 -23.54 -2.71
N ALA A 53 1.02 -24.38 -2.00
CA ALA A 53 0.07 -25.31 -2.61
C ALA A 53 -1.00 -24.62 -3.47
N TYR A 54 -1.43 -23.41 -3.09
CA TYR A 54 -2.33 -22.60 -3.89
C TYR A 54 -1.70 -22.14 -5.20
N TYR A 55 -0.47 -21.62 -5.14
CA TYR A 55 0.24 -21.15 -6.33
C TYR A 55 0.65 -22.31 -7.25
N GLU A 56 1.01 -23.46 -6.71
CA GLU A 56 1.22 -24.70 -7.47
C GLU A 56 -0.06 -25.12 -8.19
N TRP A 57 -1.19 -25.12 -7.48
CA TRP A 57 -2.50 -25.39 -8.09
C TRP A 57 -2.82 -24.39 -9.21
N ARG A 58 -2.57 -23.09 -8.99
CA ARG A 58 -2.87 -22.03 -9.97
C ARG A 58 -2.06 -22.21 -11.24
N ILE A 59 -0.78 -22.55 -11.14
CA ILE A 59 0.07 -22.88 -12.30
C ILE A 59 -0.53 -24.05 -13.08
N VAL A 60 -0.90 -25.14 -12.40
CA VAL A 60 -1.50 -26.31 -13.03
C VAL A 60 -2.82 -25.94 -13.71
N ASP A 61 -3.67 -25.15 -13.05
CA ASP A 61 -4.97 -24.77 -13.55
C ASP A 61 -4.88 -23.90 -14.82
N ARG A 62 -4.08 -22.83 -14.81
CA ARG A 62 -3.88 -21.95 -15.96
C ARG A 62 -3.13 -22.64 -17.11
N SER A 63 -2.30 -23.62 -16.80
CA SER A 63 -1.56 -24.41 -17.81
C SER A 63 -2.41 -25.45 -18.54
N LYS A 64 -3.67 -25.72 -18.11
CA LYS A 64 -4.60 -26.62 -18.83
C LYS A 64 -4.97 -26.07 -20.21
N LYS A 65 -5.03 -24.75 -20.35
CA LYS A 65 -5.27 -24.06 -21.62
C LYS A 65 -3.97 -24.03 -22.43
N SER A 66 -4.08 -24.17 -23.75
CA SER A 66 -2.93 -23.91 -24.62
C SER A 66 -2.55 -22.41 -24.55
N PRO A 67 -1.29 -22.03 -24.84
CA PRO A 67 -0.87 -20.63 -24.82
C PRO A 67 -1.79 -19.69 -25.62
N ASP A 68 -2.33 -20.16 -26.74
CA ASP A 68 -3.20 -19.36 -27.62
C ASP A 68 -4.63 -19.17 -27.09
N GLU A 69 -5.05 -19.99 -26.12
CA GLU A 69 -6.36 -19.90 -25.46
C GLU A 69 -6.31 -19.13 -24.13
N ARG A 70 -5.12 -18.83 -23.62
CA ARG A 70 -4.94 -18.07 -22.38
C ARG A 70 -5.20 -16.58 -22.64
N THR A 71 -5.87 -15.95 -21.70
CA THR A 71 -6.07 -14.49 -21.69
C THR A 71 -4.89 -13.76 -21.08
N SER A 72 -4.77 -12.46 -21.33
CA SER A 72 -3.74 -11.59 -20.72
C SER A 72 -3.74 -11.67 -19.18
N ALA A 73 -4.92 -11.78 -18.55
CA ALA A 73 -5.06 -11.93 -17.11
C ALA A 73 -4.59 -13.30 -16.58
N GLU A 74 -4.71 -14.36 -17.38
CA GLU A 74 -4.22 -15.67 -16.98
C GLU A 74 -2.69 -15.79 -17.08
N TYR A 75 -2.07 -15.00 -17.96
CA TYR A 75 -0.62 -14.83 -17.99
C TYR A 75 -0.10 -14.11 -16.73
N ASP A 76 -0.83 -13.10 -16.26
CA ASP A 76 -0.55 -12.42 -14.99
C ASP A 76 -0.63 -13.40 -13.80
N ASP A 77 -1.73 -14.15 -13.71
CA ASP A 77 -1.92 -15.18 -12.68
C ASP A 77 -0.77 -16.20 -12.67
N LEU A 78 -0.34 -16.65 -13.86
CA LEU A 78 0.72 -17.63 -14.01
C LEU A 78 2.09 -17.05 -13.62
N ALA A 79 2.41 -15.83 -14.08
CA ALA A 79 3.67 -15.17 -13.78
C ALA A 79 3.82 -14.87 -12.28
N VAL A 80 2.76 -14.34 -11.65
CA VAL A 80 2.76 -14.09 -10.20
C VAL A 80 2.88 -15.39 -9.41
N ALA A 81 2.19 -16.46 -9.81
CA ALA A 81 2.34 -17.76 -9.16
C ALA A 81 3.77 -18.31 -9.26
N TYR A 82 4.44 -18.16 -10.41
CA TYR A 82 5.86 -18.51 -10.54
C TYR A 82 6.75 -17.68 -9.62
N ASP A 83 6.56 -16.36 -9.56
CA ASP A 83 7.35 -15.49 -8.70
C ASP A 83 7.18 -15.83 -7.22
N LYS A 84 5.94 -16.09 -6.81
CA LYS A 84 5.59 -16.49 -5.42
C LYS A 84 6.25 -17.78 -4.98
N LEU A 85 6.44 -18.72 -5.91
CA LEU A 85 7.18 -19.96 -5.69
C LEU A 85 8.70 -19.81 -5.86
N GLY A 86 9.22 -18.59 -6.01
CA GLY A 86 10.64 -18.32 -6.21
C GLY A 86 11.18 -18.67 -7.60
N GLN A 87 10.31 -19.00 -8.55
CA GLN A 87 10.67 -19.32 -9.94
C GLN A 87 10.74 -18.03 -10.78
N HIS A 88 11.57 -17.08 -10.34
CA HIS A 88 11.60 -15.71 -10.89
C HIS A 88 11.87 -15.66 -12.40
N GLU A 89 12.77 -16.49 -12.93
CA GLU A 89 13.05 -16.51 -14.37
C GLU A 89 11.84 -16.95 -15.21
N LYS A 90 11.03 -17.90 -14.71
CA LYS A 90 9.77 -18.27 -15.38
C LYS A 90 8.73 -17.18 -15.30
N ALA A 91 8.68 -16.44 -14.17
CA ALA A 91 7.80 -15.29 -14.04
C ALA A 91 8.16 -14.20 -15.06
N ILE A 92 9.46 -13.92 -15.23
CA ILE A 92 9.99 -12.99 -16.23
C ILE A 92 9.64 -13.45 -17.65
N GLU A 93 9.97 -14.70 -18.01
CA GLU A 93 9.65 -15.26 -19.33
C GLU A 93 8.14 -15.18 -19.63
N THR A 94 7.30 -15.53 -18.65
CA THR A 94 5.84 -15.52 -18.81
C THR A 94 5.30 -14.10 -19.04
N ILE A 95 5.81 -13.09 -18.30
CA ILE A 95 5.33 -11.71 -18.47
C ILE A 95 5.91 -11.05 -19.72
N GLU A 96 7.12 -11.40 -20.15
CA GLU A 96 7.68 -10.98 -21.43
C GLU A 96 6.85 -11.53 -22.60
N GLU A 97 6.48 -12.82 -22.56
CA GLU A 97 5.59 -13.42 -23.55
C GLU A 97 4.23 -12.73 -23.61
N LYS A 98 3.67 -12.35 -22.45
CA LYS A 98 2.42 -11.58 -22.37
C LYS A 98 2.58 -10.22 -23.07
N ILE A 99 3.67 -9.49 -22.80
CA ILE A 99 3.94 -8.18 -23.40
C ILE A 99 4.05 -8.29 -24.92
N ASP A 100 4.67 -9.35 -25.44
CA ASP A 100 4.79 -9.58 -26.88
C ASP A 100 3.43 -9.88 -27.54
N ARG A 101 2.58 -10.66 -26.87
CA ARG A 101 1.23 -11.02 -27.37
C ARG A 101 0.25 -9.85 -27.28
N TRP A 102 0.31 -9.08 -26.21
CA TRP A 102 -0.62 -7.97 -25.92
C TRP A 102 0.14 -6.69 -25.55
N PRO A 103 0.81 -6.03 -26.51
CA PRO A 103 1.70 -4.91 -26.22
C PRO A 103 1.00 -3.68 -25.62
N GLU A 104 -0.30 -3.52 -25.86
CA GLU A 104 -1.09 -2.37 -25.38
C GLU A 104 -2.09 -2.74 -24.28
N GLU A 105 -2.49 -4.01 -24.19
CA GLU A 105 -3.50 -4.44 -23.22
C GLU A 105 -2.85 -4.60 -21.84
N ARG A 106 -3.38 -3.90 -20.83
CA ARG A 106 -2.86 -3.99 -19.44
C ARG A 106 -1.36 -3.72 -19.38
N ARG A 107 -0.91 -2.73 -20.15
CA ARG A 107 0.50 -2.41 -20.34
C ARG A 107 1.15 -1.92 -19.04
N TYR A 108 0.42 -1.11 -18.26
CA TYR A 108 0.87 -0.70 -16.92
C TYR A 108 1.18 -1.92 -16.04
N GLU A 109 0.23 -2.86 -15.95
CA GLU A 109 0.34 -4.05 -15.11
C GLU A 109 1.54 -4.91 -15.50
N SER A 110 1.75 -5.06 -16.81
CA SER A 110 2.83 -5.86 -17.36
C SER A 110 4.21 -5.25 -17.07
N GLU A 111 4.36 -3.93 -17.20
CA GLU A 111 5.60 -3.22 -16.84
C GLU A 111 5.85 -3.27 -15.32
N ALA A 112 4.81 -3.10 -14.50
CA ALA A 112 4.92 -3.19 -13.04
C ALA A 112 5.33 -4.60 -12.57
N ASN A 113 4.73 -5.65 -13.16
CA ASN A 113 5.05 -7.05 -12.89
C ASN A 113 6.49 -7.38 -13.32
N LEU A 114 6.87 -7.06 -14.56
CA LEU A 114 8.22 -7.34 -15.07
C LEU A 114 9.29 -6.63 -14.24
N GLY A 115 9.11 -5.35 -13.93
CA GLY A 115 10.02 -4.62 -13.06
C GLY A 115 10.17 -5.27 -11.68
N THR A 116 9.05 -5.71 -11.08
CA THR A 116 9.05 -6.38 -9.77
C THR A 116 9.73 -7.74 -9.81
N PHE A 117 9.43 -8.58 -10.80
CA PHE A 117 10.05 -9.90 -10.93
C PHE A 117 11.56 -9.81 -11.18
N LEU A 118 12.01 -8.85 -11.99
CA LEU A 118 13.45 -8.55 -12.17
C LEU A 118 14.10 -8.15 -10.84
N ILE A 119 13.45 -7.30 -10.04
CA ILE A 119 13.95 -6.91 -8.71
C ILE A 119 14.03 -8.12 -7.77
N HIS A 120 13.02 -9.00 -7.76
CA HIS A 120 13.02 -10.23 -6.97
C HIS A 120 14.11 -11.21 -7.42
N ALA A 121 14.37 -11.32 -8.72
CA ALA A 121 15.47 -12.10 -9.30
C ALA A 121 16.88 -11.53 -8.99
N GLY A 122 16.97 -10.38 -8.33
CA GLY A 122 18.24 -9.73 -8.02
C GLY A 122 18.77 -8.80 -9.13
N ARG A 123 18.01 -8.60 -10.21
CA ARG A 123 18.35 -7.79 -11.39
C ARG A 123 17.80 -6.37 -11.25
N GLN A 124 18.21 -5.66 -10.19
CA GLN A 124 17.60 -4.38 -9.81
C GLN A 124 17.75 -3.30 -10.89
N GLU A 125 18.91 -3.23 -11.54
CA GLU A 125 19.22 -2.26 -12.59
C GLU A 125 18.37 -2.48 -13.84
N GLU A 126 18.00 -3.73 -14.14
CA GLU A 126 17.11 -4.07 -15.25
C GLU A 126 15.64 -3.81 -14.91
N GLY A 127 15.23 -4.05 -13.65
CA GLY A 127 13.86 -3.83 -13.20
C GLY A 127 13.47 -2.36 -13.10
N LEU A 128 14.39 -1.47 -12.71
CA LEU A 128 14.11 -0.04 -12.51
C LEU A 128 13.51 0.66 -13.76
N PRO A 129 14.03 0.47 -14.99
CA PRO A 129 13.40 1.00 -16.20
C PRO A 129 11.94 0.60 -16.41
N HIS A 130 11.55 -0.62 -16.01
CA HIS A 130 10.17 -1.08 -16.11
C HIS A 130 9.27 -0.43 -15.05
N ILE A 131 9.76 -0.32 -13.81
CA ILE A 131 9.06 0.43 -12.75
C ILE A 131 8.89 1.91 -13.13
N ASN A 132 9.89 2.54 -13.74
CA ASN A 132 9.77 3.92 -14.24
C ASN A 132 8.67 4.06 -15.30
N ARG A 133 8.60 3.13 -16.27
CA ARG A 133 7.53 3.11 -17.27
C ARG A 133 6.15 2.93 -16.64
N ALA A 134 6.03 2.06 -15.64
CA ALA A 134 4.77 1.91 -14.90
C ALA A 134 4.36 3.23 -14.22
N ILE A 135 5.29 3.89 -13.51
CA ILE A 135 5.04 5.19 -12.87
C ILE A 135 4.63 6.27 -13.89
N GLU A 136 5.27 6.31 -15.07
CA GLU A 136 4.93 7.26 -16.14
C GLU A 136 3.50 7.05 -16.67
N MET A 137 3.04 5.81 -16.74
CA MET A 137 1.69 5.46 -17.18
C MET A 137 0.64 5.77 -16.10
N ASN A 138 0.93 5.46 -14.84
CA ASN A 138 0.03 5.72 -13.72
C ASN A 138 0.82 5.96 -12.42
N PRO A 139 1.08 7.22 -12.03
CA PRO A 139 1.91 7.54 -10.88
C PRO A 139 1.19 7.36 -9.54
N ASP A 140 -0.15 7.44 -9.52
CA ASP A 140 -0.98 7.29 -8.32
C ASP A 140 -1.50 5.87 -8.13
N ALA A 141 -1.05 4.94 -8.98
CA ALA A 141 -1.36 3.54 -8.87
C ALA A 141 -0.99 3.06 -7.46
N HIS A 142 -1.88 2.27 -6.84
CA HIS A 142 -1.60 1.56 -5.59
C HIS A 142 -1.13 2.52 -4.50
N PHE A 143 -1.87 3.61 -4.27
CA PHE A 143 -1.48 4.60 -3.26
C PHE A 143 -0.04 5.15 -3.44
N GLY A 144 0.47 5.19 -4.67
CA GLY A 144 1.80 5.67 -5.04
C GLY A 144 2.94 4.69 -4.73
N ARG A 145 2.65 3.40 -4.52
CA ARG A 145 3.64 2.39 -4.07
C ARG A 145 4.86 2.32 -4.97
N GLU A 146 4.68 2.34 -6.29
CA GLU A 146 5.74 2.11 -7.27
C GLU A 146 6.84 3.18 -7.16
N VAL A 147 6.47 4.41 -6.79
CA VAL A 147 7.42 5.48 -6.47
C VAL A 147 8.33 5.08 -5.31
N TYR A 148 7.76 4.51 -4.24
CA TYR A 148 8.53 4.05 -3.09
C TYR A 148 9.29 2.75 -3.34
N GLN A 149 8.77 1.86 -4.22
CA GLN A 149 9.50 0.67 -4.68
C GLN A 149 10.76 1.10 -5.43
N LYS A 150 10.64 2.03 -6.38
CA LYS A 150 11.77 2.63 -7.08
C LYS A 150 12.79 3.20 -6.09
N LEU A 151 12.35 4.07 -5.17
CA LEU A 151 13.24 4.72 -4.22
C LEU A 151 13.94 3.71 -3.29
N LEU A 152 13.23 2.67 -2.86
CA LEU A 152 13.83 1.62 -2.05
C LEU A 152 14.88 0.83 -2.84
N VAL A 153 14.62 0.52 -4.10
CA VAL A 153 15.60 -0.15 -4.97
C VAL A 153 16.82 0.73 -5.20
N GLU A 154 16.65 2.03 -5.48
CA GLU A 154 17.74 2.99 -5.61
C GLU A 154 18.58 3.07 -4.31
N TYR A 155 17.92 3.09 -3.15
CA TYR A 155 18.59 3.03 -1.84
C TYR A 155 19.41 1.76 -1.67
N VAL A 156 18.84 0.60 -1.99
CA VAL A 156 19.53 -0.70 -1.90
C VAL A 156 20.75 -0.75 -2.82
N ILE A 157 20.62 -0.31 -4.08
CA ILE A 157 21.72 -0.22 -5.04
C ILE A 157 22.82 0.69 -4.48
N GLN A 158 22.47 1.89 -4.01
CA GLN A 158 23.43 2.85 -3.47
C GLN A 158 24.22 2.26 -2.29
N LYS A 159 23.53 1.60 -1.35
CA LYS A 159 24.16 1.01 -0.16
C LYS A 159 25.05 -0.18 -0.52
N ARG A 160 24.61 -1.05 -1.42
CA ARG A 160 25.41 -2.18 -1.90
C ARG A 160 26.63 -1.75 -2.69
N ALA A 161 26.51 -0.72 -3.55
CA ALA A 161 27.64 -0.14 -4.27
C ALA A 161 28.69 0.47 -3.32
N ALA A 162 28.27 0.94 -2.15
CA ALA A 162 29.16 1.38 -1.08
C ALA A 162 29.71 0.23 -0.21
N GLY A 163 29.44 -1.03 -0.56
CA GLY A 163 29.91 -2.21 0.18
C GLY A 163 29.17 -2.46 1.50
N VAL A 164 28.00 -1.83 1.71
CA VAL A 164 27.22 -1.97 2.95
C VAL A 164 26.40 -3.26 2.89
N ALA A 165 26.64 -4.15 3.84
CA ALA A 165 25.81 -5.32 4.09
C ALA A 165 24.62 -4.98 5.00
N LEU A 166 23.64 -5.89 5.14
CA LEU A 166 22.52 -5.70 6.05
C LEU A 166 23.00 -5.62 7.52
N PRO A 167 22.40 -4.74 8.35
CA PRO A 167 21.44 -3.69 8.00
C PRO A 167 22.01 -2.59 7.09
N LEU A 168 21.23 -2.12 6.11
CA LEU A 168 21.67 -1.04 5.21
C LEU A 168 21.75 0.32 5.92
N ASN A 169 20.88 0.53 6.89
CA ASN A 169 20.87 1.69 7.76
C ASN A 169 21.99 1.58 8.81
N GLN A 170 23.05 2.36 8.58
CA GLN A 170 24.19 2.53 9.48
C GLN A 170 24.10 3.83 10.30
N ASP A 171 23.08 4.66 10.03
CA ASP A 171 22.93 5.99 10.64
C ASP A 171 22.28 5.87 12.02
N TYR A 172 22.48 6.88 12.86
CA TYR A 172 21.84 6.98 14.18
C TYR A 172 21.55 8.44 14.52
N GLY A 173 20.35 8.70 15.03
CA GLY A 173 19.97 10.02 15.49
C GLY A 173 18.45 10.24 15.51
N PRO A 174 18.00 11.36 16.09
CA PRO A 174 16.61 11.77 16.01
C PRO A 174 16.26 12.21 14.57
N GLY A 175 15.10 11.78 14.06
CA GLY A 175 14.57 12.16 12.76
C GLY A 175 14.68 11.06 11.70
N PRO A 176 14.48 11.40 10.41
CA PRO A 176 14.62 10.44 9.33
C PRO A 176 16.03 9.83 9.30
N ILE A 177 16.11 8.51 9.31
CA ILE A 177 17.35 7.71 9.20
C ILE A 177 17.21 6.69 8.08
N GLY A 178 18.32 6.09 7.64
CA GLY A 178 18.30 5.00 6.67
C GLY A 178 17.48 5.33 5.40
N PHE A 179 16.52 4.47 5.07
CA PHE A 179 15.62 4.67 3.94
C PHE A 179 14.78 5.95 4.06
N ALA A 180 14.32 6.33 5.25
CA ALA A 180 13.57 7.57 5.45
C ALA A 180 14.42 8.81 5.15
N ALA A 181 15.69 8.81 5.59
CA ALA A 181 16.64 9.88 5.27
C ALA A 181 16.92 9.96 3.76
N PHE A 182 17.11 8.80 3.12
CA PHE A 182 17.31 8.72 1.68
C PHE A 182 16.11 9.30 0.92
N LEU A 183 14.89 8.88 1.27
CA LEU A 183 13.64 9.38 0.70
C LEU A 183 13.56 10.91 0.78
N VAL A 184 13.72 11.46 1.99
CA VAL A 184 13.66 12.91 2.25
C VAL A 184 14.65 13.68 1.37
N LYS A 185 15.89 13.18 1.29
CA LYS A 185 16.95 13.80 0.50
C LYS A 185 16.70 13.69 -1.00
N GLN A 186 16.37 12.49 -1.48
CA GLN A 186 16.24 12.19 -2.90
C GLN A 186 15.07 12.95 -3.55
N GLN A 187 13.97 13.12 -2.82
CA GLN A 187 12.79 13.85 -3.27
C GLN A 187 12.82 15.35 -2.88
N ASN A 188 13.90 15.82 -2.22
CA ASN A 188 14.04 17.20 -1.74
C ASN A 188 12.82 17.68 -0.91
N ILE A 189 12.36 16.82 0.00
CA ILE A 189 11.13 17.03 0.78
C ILE A 189 11.39 18.06 1.88
N LYS A 190 10.57 19.10 1.93
CA LYS A 190 10.66 20.15 2.96
C LYS A 190 10.23 19.59 4.30
N GLN A 191 10.81 20.13 5.38
CA GLN A 191 10.52 19.70 6.75
C GLN A 191 9.02 19.67 7.10
N ALA A 192 8.24 20.63 6.59
CA ALA A 192 6.81 20.72 6.83
C ALA A 192 6.00 19.58 6.19
N ASP A 193 6.52 18.95 5.14
CA ASP A 193 5.83 17.94 4.34
C ASP A 193 6.37 16.51 4.61
N GLN A 194 7.41 16.38 5.45
CA GLN A 194 8.09 15.09 5.71
C GLN A 194 7.14 14.06 6.31
N ASP A 195 6.34 14.41 7.31
CA ASP A 195 5.46 13.45 8.00
C ASP A 195 4.42 12.86 7.04
N GLU A 196 3.83 13.68 6.18
CA GLU A 196 2.86 13.22 5.17
C GLU A 196 3.52 12.25 4.19
N GLU A 197 4.70 12.60 3.70
CA GLU A 197 5.42 11.80 2.70
C GLU A 197 5.95 10.49 3.29
N ILE A 198 6.41 10.50 4.54
CA ILE A 198 6.78 9.30 5.29
C ILE A 198 5.58 8.38 5.50
N GLN A 199 4.38 8.92 5.75
CA GLN A 199 3.16 8.11 5.87
C GLN A 199 2.78 7.44 4.55
N LYS A 200 2.88 8.15 3.42
CA LYS A 200 2.67 7.55 2.09
C LYS A 200 3.70 6.47 1.80
N ALA A 201 4.98 6.75 2.08
CA ALA A 201 6.06 5.76 1.95
C ALA A 201 5.82 4.52 2.83
N THR A 202 5.38 4.71 4.07
CA THR A 202 5.03 3.63 4.99
C THR A 202 3.93 2.76 4.40
N LYS A 203 2.86 3.37 3.87
CA LYS A 203 1.80 2.65 3.17
C LYS A 203 2.35 1.88 1.95
N GLY A 204 3.24 2.50 1.18
CA GLY A 204 4.02 1.90 0.10
C GLY A 204 4.73 0.60 0.53
N ILE A 205 5.57 0.69 1.57
CA ILE A 205 6.32 -0.46 2.11
C ILE A 205 5.36 -1.56 2.61
N LEU A 206 4.30 -1.20 3.35
CA LEU A 206 3.32 -2.17 3.80
C LEU A 206 2.61 -2.87 2.62
N GLY A 207 2.38 -2.16 1.52
CA GLY A 207 1.90 -2.74 0.26
C GLY A 207 2.88 -3.76 -0.31
N MET A 208 4.17 -3.41 -0.39
CA MET A 208 5.22 -4.35 -0.82
C MET A 208 5.30 -5.60 0.07
N MET A 209 5.12 -5.44 1.39
CA MET A 209 5.10 -6.57 2.31
C MET A 209 3.88 -7.48 2.09
N ARG A 210 2.69 -6.89 1.98
CA ARG A 210 1.44 -7.61 1.80
C ARG A 210 1.43 -8.44 0.51
N PHE A 211 1.78 -7.80 -0.59
CA PHE A 211 1.64 -8.39 -1.92
C PHE A 211 2.93 -9.04 -2.44
N GLY A 212 4.09 -8.70 -1.87
CA GLY A 212 5.38 -9.30 -2.18
C GLY A 212 5.79 -10.32 -1.11
N ASN A 213 6.85 -10.00 -0.38
CA ASN A 213 7.42 -10.84 0.66
C ASN A 213 7.54 -10.08 1.99
N TYR A 214 6.56 -10.25 2.89
CA TYR A 214 6.56 -9.63 4.22
C TYR A 214 7.75 -10.02 5.11
N ARG A 215 8.46 -11.11 4.78
CA ARG A 215 9.64 -11.58 5.51
C ARG A 215 10.93 -10.95 5.01
N SER A 216 10.90 -10.12 3.97
CA SER A 216 12.10 -9.46 3.44
C SER A 216 12.76 -8.58 4.50
N PRO A 217 14.04 -8.85 4.88
CA PRO A 217 14.76 -8.01 5.84
C PRO A 217 14.87 -6.56 5.39
N ILE A 218 14.95 -6.32 4.07
CA ILE A 218 15.02 -4.98 3.48
C ILE A 218 13.69 -4.23 3.70
N LEU A 219 12.54 -4.89 3.49
CA LEU A 219 11.24 -4.26 3.71
C LEU A 219 10.98 -4.01 5.19
N LEU A 220 11.35 -4.95 6.05
CA LEU A 220 11.25 -4.80 7.51
C LEU A 220 12.15 -3.68 8.04
N GLU A 221 13.38 -3.57 7.52
CA GLU A 221 14.29 -2.49 7.84
C GLU A 221 13.73 -1.14 7.37
N ALA A 222 13.29 -1.03 6.11
CA ALA A 222 12.71 0.19 5.57
C ALA A 222 11.44 0.63 6.34
N LEU A 223 10.60 -0.32 6.74
CA LEU A 223 9.45 -0.05 7.61
C LEU A 223 9.91 0.48 8.97
N GLY A 224 10.93 -0.12 9.57
CA GLY A 224 11.54 0.35 10.81
C GLY A 224 12.06 1.78 10.70
N ASP A 225 12.83 2.08 9.63
CA ASP A 225 13.39 3.40 9.35
C ASP A 225 12.28 4.48 9.26
N LEU A 226 11.19 4.19 8.54
CA LEU A 226 10.06 5.11 8.36
C LEU A 226 9.27 5.31 9.65
N LEU A 227 9.02 4.25 10.42
CA LEU A 227 8.27 4.32 11.66
C LEU A 227 9.03 5.06 12.77
N VAL A 228 10.37 4.97 12.80
CA VAL A 228 11.20 5.78 13.73
C VAL A 228 11.12 7.27 13.40
N ALA A 229 11.01 7.61 12.11
CA ALA A 229 11.02 9.00 11.65
C ALA A 229 9.77 9.79 12.06
N VAL A 230 8.65 9.12 12.38
CA VAL A 230 7.40 9.78 12.81
C VAL A 230 7.43 10.09 14.31
N TYR A 231 7.59 11.38 14.64
CA TYR A 231 7.92 11.81 16.01
C TYR A 231 6.83 11.59 17.09
N TRP A 232 5.54 11.59 16.72
CA TRP A 232 4.44 11.79 17.69
C TRP A 232 3.58 10.57 18.02
N GLN A 233 3.88 9.39 17.48
CA GLN A 233 3.08 8.19 17.70
C GLN A 233 3.88 7.15 18.49
N HIS A 234 3.64 7.03 19.81
CA HIS A 234 4.36 6.07 20.67
C HIS A 234 4.25 4.62 20.14
N ASP A 235 3.11 4.26 19.56
CA ASP A 235 2.88 2.95 18.94
C ASP A 235 3.81 2.69 17.74
N SER A 236 4.21 3.73 17.01
CA SER A 236 5.09 3.58 15.82
C SER A 236 6.49 3.10 16.20
N LYS A 237 7.01 3.50 17.36
CA LYS A 237 8.36 3.11 17.81
C LYS A 237 8.41 1.67 18.29
N LEU A 238 7.36 1.22 18.97
CA LEU A 238 7.16 -0.19 19.30
C LEU A 238 7.08 -1.05 18.03
N LEU A 239 6.34 -0.60 17.03
CA LEU A 239 6.26 -1.25 15.73
C LEU A 239 7.60 -1.26 15.00
N ALA A 240 8.37 -0.16 15.05
CA ALA A 240 9.70 -0.09 14.47
C ALA A 240 10.67 -1.09 15.12
N ALA A 241 10.70 -1.14 16.45
CA ALA A 241 11.51 -2.11 17.19
C ALA A 241 11.11 -3.56 16.83
N ARG A 242 9.81 -3.85 16.70
CA ARG A 242 9.31 -5.14 16.22
C ARG A 242 9.75 -5.44 14.78
N ALA A 243 9.73 -4.45 13.89
CA ALA A 243 10.15 -4.62 12.50
C ALA A 243 11.64 -4.99 12.40
N TYR A 244 12.53 -4.27 13.11
CA TYR A 244 13.95 -4.63 13.15
C TYR A 244 14.19 -5.97 13.84
N LEU A 245 13.49 -6.26 14.93
CA LEU A 245 13.61 -7.54 15.61
C LEU A 245 13.17 -8.69 14.69
N LYS A 246 12.06 -8.52 13.96
CA LYS A 246 11.62 -9.47 12.94
C LYS A 246 12.66 -9.60 11.82
N ALA A 247 13.28 -8.51 11.35
CA ALA A 247 14.36 -8.58 10.35
C ALA A 247 15.54 -9.43 10.82
N SER A 248 15.86 -9.41 12.13
CA SER A 248 16.89 -10.27 12.71
C SER A 248 16.59 -11.78 12.59
N TYR A 249 15.32 -12.17 12.52
CA TYR A 249 14.93 -13.56 12.33
C TYR A 249 15.06 -14.03 10.88
N GLU A 250 15.03 -13.08 9.94
CA GLU A 250 14.90 -13.34 8.51
C GLU A 250 16.24 -13.21 7.76
N VAL A 251 17.31 -12.77 8.43
CA VAL A 251 18.67 -12.77 7.88
C VAL A 251 19.47 -14.00 8.29
N ALA A 252 20.30 -14.51 7.37
CA ALA A 252 21.20 -15.62 7.66
C ALA A 252 22.48 -15.20 8.40
N SER A 253 22.97 -13.98 8.15
CA SER A 253 24.25 -13.47 8.69
C SER A 253 24.16 -13.16 10.19
N GLU A 254 24.93 -13.87 11.02
CA GLU A 254 24.98 -13.63 12.48
C GLU A 254 25.34 -12.17 12.84
N PRO A 255 26.36 -11.53 12.21
CA PRO A 255 26.59 -10.10 12.42
C PRO A 255 25.36 -9.22 12.16
N ALA A 256 24.60 -9.51 11.08
CA ALA A 256 23.40 -8.75 10.76
C ALA A 256 22.30 -8.97 11.81
N LYS A 257 22.12 -10.21 12.30
CA LYS A 257 21.17 -10.51 13.39
C LYS A 257 21.47 -9.67 14.62
N THR A 258 22.73 -9.64 15.06
CA THR A 258 23.16 -8.85 16.21
C THR A 258 22.85 -7.37 16.02
N LEU A 259 23.24 -6.79 14.87
CA LEU A 259 23.03 -5.38 14.59
C LEU A 259 21.53 -4.99 14.55
N TYR A 260 20.67 -5.83 13.97
CA TYR A 260 19.22 -5.59 14.00
C TYR A 260 18.64 -5.62 15.41
N ARG A 261 19.07 -6.57 16.24
CA ARG A 261 18.63 -6.65 17.65
C ARG A 261 19.11 -5.45 18.45
N GLU A 262 20.36 -5.03 18.26
CA GLU A 262 20.90 -3.81 18.87
C GLU A 262 20.10 -2.58 18.46
N ARG A 263 19.70 -2.49 17.18
CA ARG A 263 18.85 -1.40 16.68
C ARG A 263 17.48 -1.39 17.37
N ALA A 264 16.82 -2.54 17.46
CA ALA A 264 15.55 -2.67 18.17
C ALA A 264 15.68 -2.24 19.63
N LYS A 265 16.76 -2.64 20.31
CA LYS A 265 17.05 -2.24 21.69
C LYS A 265 17.21 -0.73 21.83
N GLN A 266 18.01 -0.12 20.96
CA GLN A 266 18.26 1.33 20.99
C GLN A 266 16.97 2.15 20.85
N ILE A 267 16.05 1.73 19.98
CA ILE A 267 14.76 2.39 19.79
C ILE A 267 13.92 2.34 21.08
N LEU A 268 13.97 1.21 21.80
CA LEU A 268 13.30 1.07 23.09
C LEU A 268 13.97 1.96 24.14
N ASP A 269 15.28 1.82 24.35
CA ASP A 269 16.03 2.51 25.42
C ASP A 269 15.87 4.03 25.38
N LEU A 270 15.76 4.63 24.19
CA LEU A 270 15.64 6.08 24.03
C LEU A 270 14.25 6.63 24.34
N GLN A 271 13.19 5.85 24.11
CA GLN A 271 11.86 6.41 23.90
C GLN A 271 10.68 5.54 24.40
N VAL A 272 10.95 4.33 24.91
CA VAL A 272 9.96 3.39 25.42
C VAL A 272 10.52 2.68 26.65
N ALA A 273 9.90 2.83 27.82
CA ALA A 273 10.31 2.13 29.04
C ALA A 273 9.90 0.64 29.02
N ARG A 274 10.46 -0.14 28.09
CA ARG A 274 10.13 -1.55 27.87
C ARG A 274 11.38 -2.37 27.57
N ASP A 275 11.44 -3.57 28.12
CA ASP A 275 12.54 -4.50 27.92
C ASP A 275 12.47 -5.20 26.55
N LEU A 276 13.62 -5.37 25.89
CA LEU A 276 13.70 -6.03 24.59
C LEU A 276 13.25 -7.49 24.66
N ASN A 277 13.62 -8.23 25.71
CA ASN A 277 13.28 -9.65 25.81
C ASN A 277 11.78 -9.84 26.01
N GLN A 278 11.14 -8.92 26.74
CA GLN A 278 9.68 -8.90 26.86
C GLN A 278 9.02 -8.66 25.49
N LEU A 279 9.47 -7.65 24.73
CA LEU A 279 8.93 -7.36 23.40
C LEU A 279 9.13 -8.54 22.45
N GLU A 280 10.29 -9.21 22.55
CA GLU A 280 10.62 -10.39 21.77
C GLU A 280 9.69 -11.57 22.08
N ALA A 281 9.44 -11.86 23.35
CA ALA A 281 8.53 -12.93 23.75
C ALA A 281 7.10 -12.69 23.24
N GLU A 282 6.61 -11.45 23.31
CA GLU A 282 5.31 -11.07 22.76
C GLU A 282 5.27 -11.22 21.23
N LEU A 283 6.30 -10.73 20.52
CA LEU A 283 6.40 -10.86 19.07
C LEU A 283 6.42 -12.33 18.64
N GLN A 284 7.15 -13.19 19.34
CA GLN A 284 7.20 -14.62 19.05
C GLN A 284 5.83 -15.28 19.26
N GLN A 285 5.12 -14.91 20.33
CA GLN A 285 3.76 -15.40 20.58
C GLN A 285 2.78 -14.97 19.47
N GLU A 286 2.87 -13.74 18.99
CA GLU A 286 2.04 -13.23 17.90
C GLU A 286 2.37 -13.92 16.57
N ILE A 287 3.66 -14.17 16.28
CA ILE A 287 4.09 -14.94 15.11
C ILE A 287 3.55 -16.37 15.17
N GLU A 288 3.57 -17.00 16.34
CA GLU A 288 3.00 -18.34 16.50
C GLU A 288 1.49 -18.36 16.22
N GLN A 289 0.74 -17.37 16.73
CA GLN A 289 -0.68 -17.22 16.40
C GLN A 289 -0.91 -16.99 14.90
N ALA A 290 -0.07 -16.17 14.26
CA ALA A 290 -0.10 -15.93 12.83
C ALA A 290 0.19 -17.20 12.01
N ASN A 291 1.12 -18.04 12.46
CA ASN A 291 1.45 -19.32 11.84
C ASN A 291 0.28 -20.30 11.97
N GLN A 292 -0.37 -20.37 13.13
CA GLN A 292 -1.55 -21.21 13.33
C GLN A 292 -2.72 -20.77 12.45
N PHE A 293 -2.96 -19.46 12.36
CA PHE A 293 -3.97 -18.90 11.46
C PHE A 293 -3.68 -19.25 9.99
N PHE A 294 -2.45 -19.06 9.54
CA PHE A 294 -2.04 -19.40 8.19
C PHE A 294 -2.08 -20.90 7.90
N GLY A 295 -1.69 -21.75 8.87
CA GLY A 295 -1.78 -23.21 8.74
C GLY A 295 -3.21 -23.71 8.53
N GLN A 296 -4.22 -22.99 9.03
CA GLN A 296 -5.62 -23.30 8.70
C GLN A 296 -5.93 -22.99 7.23
N ILE A 297 -5.47 -21.83 6.73
CA ILE A 297 -5.64 -21.44 5.33
C ILE A 297 -4.99 -22.47 4.39
N GLU A 298 -3.75 -22.82 4.67
CA GLU A 298 -3.02 -23.83 3.89
C GLU A 298 -3.73 -25.20 3.92
N ALA A 299 -4.22 -25.63 5.08
CA ALA A 299 -4.96 -26.88 5.20
C ALA A 299 -6.26 -26.87 4.37
N ASP A 300 -6.97 -25.74 4.34
CA ASP A 300 -8.15 -25.55 3.51
C ASP A 300 -7.82 -25.60 2.01
N GLU A 301 -6.78 -24.90 1.57
CA GLU A 301 -6.31 -24.90 0.18
C GLU A 301 -5.90 -26.31 -0.28
N ILE A 302 -5.13 -27.03 0.53
CA ILE A 302 -4.74 -28.42 0.26
C ILE A 302 -5.98 -29.32 0.17
N ALA A 303 -6.94 -29.18 1.08
CA ALA A 303 -8.17 -29.98 1.08
C ALA A 303 -9.02 -29.70 -0.17
N TRP A 304 -9.13 -28.45 -0.60
CA TRP A 304 -9.83 -28.08 -1.83
C TRP A 304 -9.15 -28.62 -3.08
N ALA A 305 -7.81 -28.56 -3.13
CA ALA A 305 -7.03 -29.08 -4.24
C ALA A 305 -7.20 -30.61 -4.35
N ALA A 306 -7.12 -31.33 -3.23
CA ALA A 306 -7.33 -32.77 -3.18
C ALA A 306 -8.77 -33.18 -3.61
N ALA A 307 -9.75 -32.31 -3.37
CA ALA A 307 -11.13 -32.50 -3.81
C ALA A 307 -11.39 -32.06 -5.27
N GLY A 308 -10.36 -31.60 -6.00
CA GLY A 308 -10.49 -31.14 -7.38
C GLY A 308 -11.31 -29.85 -7.54
N LYS A 309 -11.39 -29.02 -6.50
CA LYS A 309 -12.12 -27.75 -6.53
C LYS A 309 -11.30 -26.63 -7.19
N ASN A 310 -11.98 -25.55 -7.55
CA ASN A 310 -11.34 -24.31 -7.97
C ASN A 310 -11.00 -23.48 -6.73
N LEU A 311 -9.70 -23.31 -6.44
CA LEU A 311 -9.25 -22.67 -5.20
C LEU A 311 -9.53 -21.17 -5.19
N ASP A 312 -9.37 -20.47 -6.33
CA ASP A 312 -9.71 -19.03 -6.45
C ASP A 312 -11.13 -18.77 -5.89
N ARG A 313 -12.10 -19.60 -6.30
CA ARG A 313 -13.49 -19.52 -5.86
C ARG A 313 -13.67 -19.87 -4.38
N GLU A 314 -13.16 -21.02 -3.94
CA GLU A 314 -13.40 -21.51 -2.59
C GLU A 314 -12.74 -20.58 -1.54
N TYR A 315 -11.53 -20.08 -1.85
CA TYR A 315 -10.84 -19.10 -1.03
C TYR A 315 -11.65 -17.82 -0.91
N GLY A 316 -12.11 -17.27 -2.05
CA GLY A 316 -12.93 -16.05 -2.04
C GLY A 316 -14.23 -16.21 -1.26
N VAL A 317 -14.92 -17.35 -1.40
CA VAL A 317 -16.15 -17.64 -0.64
C VAL A 317 -15.88 -17.68 0.86
N LYS A 318 -14.78 -18.31 1.29
CA LYS A 318 -14.49 -18.51 2.71
C LYS A 318 -13.88 -17.28 3.39
N TYR A 319 -12.95 -16.59 2.72
CA TYR A 319 -12.11 -15.58 3.36
C TYR A 319 -12.39 -14.15 2.91
N TYR A 320 -12.89 -13.91 1.69
CA TYR A 320 -13.20 -12.55 1.22
C TYR A 320 -14.60 -12.08 1.61
N ASN A 321 -15.50 -13.00 2.00
CA ASN A 321 -16.85 -12.65 2.46
C ASN A 321 -16.94 -12.55 4.00
N GLN A 322 -16.75 -11.34 4.53
CA GLN A 322 -17.35 -10.85 5.78
C GLN A 322 -18.34 -9.73 5.43
N PRO A 323 -19.44 -9.52 6.19
CA PRO A 323 -20.72 -9.09 5.66
C PRO A 323 -20.66 -7.72 4.97
N ILE A 324 -21.39 -7.60 3.87
CA ILE A 324 -21.85 -6.30 3.36
C ILE A 324 -22.48 -5.58 4.56
N LEU A 325 -21.95 -4.42 4.93
CA LEU A 325 -22.69 -3.48 5.76
C LEU A 325 -23.97 -3.14 5.00
N ASP A 326 -25.08 -3.77 5.35
CA ASP A 326 -26.40 -3.21 5.03
C ASP A 326 -26.53 -1.94 5.89
N VAL A 327 -26.01 -0.84 5.35
CA VAL A 327 -26.23 0.49 5.89
C VAL A 327 -27.67 0.88 5.59
N SER A 328 -28.63 0.19 6.19
CA SER A 328 -29.88 0.85 6.52
C SER A 328 -29.50 1.97 7.48
N ASN A 329 -29.54 3.21 6.99
CA ASN A 329 -29.25 4.44 7.75
C ASN A 329 -30.14 4.64 9.01
N ALA A 330 -30.94 3.64 9.37
CA ALA A 330 -31.92 3.67 10.45
C ALA A 330 -31.35 3.33 11.85
N LYS A 331 -30.12 2.79 11.97
CA LYS A 331 -29.63 2.23 13.24
C LYS A 331 -28.27 2.70 13.76
N TYR A 332 -27.63 3.70 13.16
CA TYR A 332 -26.48 4.32 13.81
C TYR A 332 -26.94 5.41 14.80
N PRO A 333 -26.65 5.30 16.11
CA PRO A 333 -26.82 6.42 17.02
C PRO A 333 -25.89 7.55 16.54
N GLN A 334 -26.49 8.68 16.22
CA GLN A 334 -25.78 9.86 15.73
C GLN A 334 -24.78 10.31 16.78
N ASP A 335 -23.51 10.39 16.39
CA ASP A 335 -22.43 10.94 17.21
C ASP A 335 -22.81 12.36 17.69
N PRO A 336 -23.05 12.56 18.99
CA PRO A 336 -23.53 13.82 19.52
C PRO A 336 -22.52 14.96 19.31
N GLU A 337 -21.22 14.67 19.27
CA GLU A 337 -20.19 15.68 19.02
C GLU A 337 -20.24 16.15 17.57
N LYS A 338 -20.32 15.24 16.60
CA LYS A 338 -20.47 15.60 15.18
C LYS A 338 -21.79 16.33 14.89
N LYS A 339 -22.89 15.99 15.58
CA LYS A 339 -24.15 16.75 15.49
C LYS A 339 -23.99 18.19 15.98
N ILE A 340 -23.33 18.38 17.11
CA ILE A 340 -23.08 19.73 17.66
C ILE A 340 -22.18 20.53 16.71
N THR A 341 -21.11 19.93 16.19
CA THR A 341 -20.23 20.59 15.19
C THR A 341 -21.00 20.98 13.94
N MET A 342 -21.84 20.08 13.40
CA MET A 342 -22.63 20.36 12.21
C MET A 342 -23.69 21.45 12.44
N ILE A 343 -24.35 21.46 13.61
CA ILE A 343 -25.29 22.52 14.00
C ILE A 343 -24.56 23.87 14.12
N LEU A 344 -23.38 23.90 14.74
CA LEU A 344 -22.59 25.13 14.86
C LEU A 344 -22.15 25.68 13.50
N VAL A 345 -21.77 24.81 12.57
CA VAL A 345 -21.44 25.21 11.19
C VAL A 345 -22.65 25.78 10.45
N ILE A 346 -23.83 25.17 10.59
CA ILE A 346 -25.07 25.66 9.97
C ILE A 346 -25.48 27.01 10.56
N VAL A 347 -25.38 27.18 11.88
CA VAL A 347 -25.69 28.45 12.56
C VAL A 347 -24.71 29.55 12.11
N ALA A 348 -23.40 29.25 12.05
CA ALA A 348 -22.39 30.19 11.58
C ALA A 348 -22.64 30.61 10.11
N ALA A 349 -22.94 29.65 9.23
CA ALA A 349 -23.26 29.92 7.83
C ALA A 349 -24.54 30.77 7.68
N SER A 350 -25.56 30.50 8.49
CA SER A 350 -26.81 31.27 8.51
C SER A 350 -26.59 32.70 8.99
N PHE A 351 -25.72 32.90 9.98
CA PHE A 351 -25.36 34.23 10.48
C PHE A 351 -24.60 35.04 9.43
N VAL A 352 -23.65 34.42 8.72
CA VAL A 352 -22.93 35.05 7.60
C VAL A 352 -23.89 35.46 6.49
N LEU A 353 -24.82 34.60 6.11
CA LEU A 353 -25.84 34.90 5.10
C LEU A 353 -26.77 36.05 5.53
N ALA A 354 -27.17 36.09 6.80
CA ALA A 354 -27.97 37.18 7.35
C ALA A 354 -27.20 38.51 7.35
N LEU A 355 -25.90 38.47 7.65
CA LEU A 355 -25.04 39.65 7.63
C LEU A 355 -24.86 40.19 6.21
N ILE A 356 -24.65 39.31 5.23
CA ILE A 356 -24.59 39.66 3.80
C ILE A 356 -25.93 40.28 3.37
N ALA A 357 -27.06 39.67 3.74
CA ALA A 357 -28.39 40.19 3.40
C ALA A 357 -28.63 41.58 4.03
N ALA A 358 -28.23 41.79 5.29
CA ALA A 358 -28.32 43.08 5.96
C ALA A 358 -27.46 44.15 5.26
N ILE A 359 -26.22 43.81 4.87
CA ILE A 359 -25.36 44.70 4.09
C ILE A 359 -26.01 45.06 2.75
N VAL A 360 -26.60 44.09 2.04
CA VAL A 360 -27.29 44.33 0.77
C VAL A 360 -28.51 45.23 0.95
N VAL A 361 -29.28 45.07 2.03
CA VAL A 361 -30.43 45.92 2.35
C VAL A 361 -29.97 47.35 2.69
N ILE A 362 -28.95 47.50 3.53
CA ILE A 362 -28.35 48.79 3.87
C ILE A 362 -27.81 49.48 2.60
N TRP A 363 -27.17 48.73 1.70
CA TRP A 363 -26.67 49.28 0.43
C TRP A 363 -27.81 49.70 -0.51
N LYS A 364 -28.91 48.93 -0.56
CA LYS A 364 -30.11 49.28 -1.33
C LYS A 364 -30.89 50.47 -0.76
N TRP A 365 -30.86 50.69 0.55
CA TRP A 365 -31.61 51.77 1.22
C TRP A 365 -30.77 53.02 1.47
N GLY A 366 -29.45 52.89 1.58
CA GLY A 366 -28.50 54.00 1.72
C GLY A 366 -28.26 54.79 0.43
N TRP A 367 -28.75 54.28 -0.71
CA TRP A 367 -28.68 54.97 -2.01
C TRP A 367 -30.07 55.39 -2.51
N LYS A 368 -30.84 56.09 -1.67
CA LYS A 368 -31.83 57.05 -2.15
C LYS A 368 -31.20 58.43 -2.14
N SER A 369 -30.63 58.83 -3.28
CA SER A 369 -30.27 60.21 -3.54
C SER A 369 -31.51 61.09 -3.35
N PRO A 370 -31.45 62.18 -2.56
CA PRO A 370 -32.55 63.13 -2.47
C PRO A 370 -32.80 63.73 -3.85
N GLN A 371 -34.01 63.55 -4.40
CA GLN A 371 -34.48 64.38 -5.49
C GLN A 371 -34.58 65.81 -4.98
N SER A 372 -33.76 66.70 -5.53
CA SER A 372 -33.87 68.15 -5.32
C SER A 372 -35.17 68.64 -5.97
N ASN A 373 -36.20 68.88 -5.17
CA ASN A 373 -37.28 69.79 -5.54
C ASN A 373 -36.88 71.20 -5.11
N ASN A 374 -36.60 72.07 -6.08
CA ASN A 374 -36.66 73.53 -5.93
C ASN A 374 -37.41 74.07 -7.16
N GLU A 375 -38.65 74.50 -6.93
CA GLU A 375 -39.19 75.74 -7.50
C GLU A 375 -38.87 76.88 -6.53
#